data_AF-A0A955B1X0-F1
#
_entry.id   AF-A0A955B1X0-F1
#
_cell.length_a   1.000
_cell.length_b   1.000
_cell.length_c   1.000
_cell.angle_alpha   90.00
_cell.angle_beta   90.00
_cell.angle_gamma   90.00
#
_symmetry.space_group_name_H-M   'P 1'
#
loop_
_entity.id
_entity.type
_entity.pdbx_description
1 polymer ?
#
loop_
_entity_poly.entity_id
_entity_poly.type
_entity_poly.pdbx_seq_one_letter_code
_entity_poly.pdbx_strand_id
1 'polypeptide(L)' 'MLRILGGLIVGLVAGSVVNMLIVILSMSMYPPPPGLDYSDTTAFQAYIASLPTAAFGLVFLAHAGGTFAASLVAAVI' A
#
# COMPACT_ATOMS: atom_id res chain seq x y z
N MET A 1 22.00 3.65 19.61
CA MET A 1 21.30 4.66 18.78
C MET A 1 21.45 4.39 17.29
N LEU A 2 22.68 4.24 16.76
CA LEU A 2 22.89 4.02 15.32
C LEU A 2 22.21 2.76 14.76
N ARG A 3 22.20 1.65 15.51
CA ARG A 3 21.48 0.42 15.15
C ARG A 3 19.97 0.63 15.01
N ILE A 4 19.35 1.32 15.97
CA ILE A 4 17.91 1.60 15.98
C ILE A 4 17.54 2.50 14.79
N LEU A 5 18.31 3.56 14.55
CA LEU A 5 18.07 4.48 13.42
C LEU A 5 18.29 3.78 12.08
N GLY A 6 19.32 2.95 11.96
CA GLY A 6 19.57 2.13 10.77
C GLY A 6 18.43 1.14 10.52
N GLY A 7 18.01 0.40 11.55
CA GLY A 7 16.89 -0.53 11.48
C GLY A 7 15.57 0.15 11.09
N LEU A 8 15.31 1.35 11.63
CA LEU A 8 14.13 2.15 11.24
C LEU A 8 14.15 2.51 9.75
N ILE A 9 15.27 3.01 9.23
CA ILE A 9 15.39 3.42 7.83
C ILE A 9 15.24 2.21 6.90
N VAL A 10 15.98 1.14 7.18
CA VAL A 10 15.92 -0.08 6.35
C VAL A 10 14.55 -0.74 6.43
N GLY A 11 13.94 -0.78 7.62
CA GLY A 11 12.58 -1.26 7.83
C GLY A 11 11.56 -0.44 7.04
N LEU A 12 11.61 0.89 7.13
CA LEU A 12 10.72 1.77 6.38
C LEU A 12 10.80 1.49 4.88
N VAL A 13 12.01 1.41 4.32
CA VAL A 13 12.21 1.13 2.89
C VAL A 13 11.64 -0.23 2.52
N ALA A 14 11.94 -1.28 3.29
CA ALA A 14 11.44 -2.63 3.02
C ALA A 14 9.91 -2.71 3.08
N GLY A 15 9.29 -2.08 4.09
CA GLY A 15 7.84 -2.02 4.22
C GLY A 15 7.18 -1.22 3.10
N SER A 16 7.77 -0.10 2.68
CA SER A 16 7.29 0.67 1.53
C SER A 16 7.33 -0.14 0.23
N VAL A 17 8.38 -0.94 0.01
CA VAL A 17 8.48 -1.84 -1.13
C VAL A 17 7.37 -2.89 -1.10
N VAL A 18 7.16 -3.57 0.04
CA VAL A 18 6.11 -4.58 0.20
C VAL A 18 4.73 -3.97 -0.02
N ASN A 19 4.45 -2.81 0.57
CA ASN A 19 3.20 -2.07 0.37
C ASN A 19 2.99 -1.75 -1.12
N MET A 20 4.01 -1.21 -1.80
CA MET A 20 3.88 -0.81 -3.19
C MET A 20 3.67 -2.01 -4.12
N LEU A 21 4.33 -3.15 -3.87
CA LEU A 21 4.11 -4.37 -4.64
C LEU A 21 2.65 -4.84 -4.56
N ILE A 22 2.05 -4.80 -3.37
CA ILE A 22 0.64 -5.18 -3.18
C ILE A 22 -0.30 -4.14 -3.82
N VAL A 23 0.02 -2.84 -3.73
CA VAL A 23 -0.75 -1.78 -4.40
C VAL A 23 -0.72 -1.93 -5.92
N ILE A 24 0.45 -2.19 -6.51
CA ILE A 24 0.60 -2.42 -7.96
C ILE A 24 -0.22 -3.63 -8.38
N LEU A 25 -0.17 -4.73 -7.62
CA LEU A 25 -1.00 -5.89 -7.87
C LEU A 25 -2.49 -5.53 -7.82
N SER A 26 -2.92 -4.77 -6.79
CA SER A 26 -4.31 -4.30 -6.67
C SER A 26 -4.75 -3.47 -7.87
N MET A 27 -3.93 -2.51 -8.31
CA MET A 27 -4.23 -1.69 -9.49
C MET A 27 -4.21 -2.48 -10.81
N SER A 28 -3.46 -3.58 -10.89
CA SER A 28 -3.49 -4.47 -12.05
C SER A 28 -4.77 -5.33 -12.11
N MET A 29 -5.32 -5.69 -10.95
CA MET A 29 -6.56 -6.48 -10.84
C MET A 29 -7.81 -5.60 -10.96
N TYR A 30 -7.74 -4.38 -10.42
CA TYR A 30 -8.83 -3.42 -10.36
C TYR A 30 -8.33 -2.04 -10.85
N PRO A 31 -8.10 -1.89 -12.17
CA PRO A 31 -7.57 -0.66 -12.72
C PRO A 31 -8.58 0.49 -12.62
N PRO A 32 -8.12 1.72 -12.32
CA PRO A 32 -8.96 2.90 -12.39
C PRO A 32 -9.38 3.20 -13.85
N PRO A 33 -10.54 3.84 -14.06
CA PRO A 33 -10.96 4.30 -15.38
C PRO A 33 -9.93 5.24 -16.02
N PRO A 34 -9.76 5.19 -17.35
CA PRO A 34 -8.88 6.11 -18.06
C PRO A 34 -9.27 7.57 -17.79
N GLY A 35 -8.30 8.40 -17.43
CA GLY A 35 -8.52 9.82 -17.20
C GLY A 35 -9.26 10.15 -15.90
N LEU A 36 -9.38 9.20 -14.95
CA LEU A 36 -9.91 9.49 -13.63
C LEU A 36 -9.10 10.59 -12.95
N ASP A 37 -9.73 11.74 -12.68
CA ASP A 37 -9.20 12.77 -11.81
C ASP A 37 -9.54 12.44 -10.35
N TYR A 38 -8.52 12.15 -9.54
CA TYR A 38 -8.69 11.86 -8.12
C TYR A 38 -9.12 13.09 -7.29
N SER A 39 -9.05 14.29 -7.87
CA SER A 39 -9.55 15.53 -7.26
C SER A 39 -11.05 15.72 -7.49
N ASP A 40 -11.63 15.06 -8.50
CA ASP A 40 -13.08 15.02 -8.71
C ASP A 40 -13.69 13.98 -7.76
N THR A 41 -14.25 14.46 -6.66
CA THR A 41 -14.86 13.63 -5.63
C THR A 41 -16.04 12.79 -6.14
N THR A 42 -16.77 13.28 -7.15
CA THR A 42 -17.92 12.56 -7.71
C THR A 42 -17.45 11.38 -8.55
N ALA A 43 -16.51 11.62 -9.47
CA ALA A 43 -15.92 10.58 -10.30
C ALA A 43 -15.18 9.53 -9.45
N PHE A 44 -14.44 9.99 -8.43
CA PHE A 44 -13.71 9.09 -7.52
C PHE A 44 -14.65 8.21 -6.68
N GLN A 45 -15.76 8.76 -6.16
CA GLN A 45 -16.75 7.98 -5.44
C GLN A 45 -17.42 6.92 -6.33
N ALA A 46 -17.75 7.26 -7.58
CA ALA A 46 -18.31 6.30 -8.54
C ALA A 46 -17.34 5.15 -8.82
N TYR A 47 -16.04 5.46 -8.97
CA TYR A 47 -14.99 4.45 -9.10
C TYR A 47 -14.93 3.54 -7.86
N ILE A 48 -14.85 4.11 -6.65
CA ILE A 48 -14.83 3.32 -5.40
C ILE A 48 -16.07 2.42 -5.29
N ALA A 49 -17.26 2.93 -5.61
CA ALA A 49 -18.51 2.17 -5.56
C ALA A 49 -18.56 1.02 -6.58
N SER A 50 -17.81 1.12 -7.67
CA SER A 50 -17.69 0.04 -8.67
C SER A 50 -16.76 -1.10 -8.25
N LEU A 51 -15.91 -0.88 -7.22
CA LEU A 51 -14.92 -1.86 -6.79
C LEU A 51 -15.58 -3.00 -5.98
N PRO A 52 -15.16 -4.26 -6.20
CA PRO A 52 -15.57 -5.35 -5.33
C PRO A 52 -14.93 -5.23 -3.95
N THR A 53 -15.56 -5.81 -2.92
CA THR A 53 -15.04 -5.82 -1.55
C THR A 53 -13.59 -6.32 -1.45
N ALA A 54 -13.19 -7.24 -2.33
CA ALA A 54 -11.83 -7.77 -2.41
C ALA A 54 -10.76 -6.69 -2.67
N ALA A 55 -11.07 -5.63 -3.42
CA ALA A 55 -10.15 -4.53 -3.69
C ALA A 55 -9.74 -3.79 -2.40
N PHE A 56 -10.70 -3.56 -1.50
CA PHE A 56 -10.43 -2.96 -0.18
C PHE A 56 -9.61 -3.90 0.72
N GLY A 57 -9.85 -5.21 0.62
CA GLY A 57 -9.03 -6.23 1.27
C GLY A 57 -7.56 -6.17 0.85
N LEU A 58 -7.27 -5.94 -0.44
CA LEU A 58 -5.91 -5.76 -0.94
C LEU A 58 -5.26 -4.47 -0.41
N VAL A 59 -6.00 -3.37 -0.30
CA VAL A 59 -5.49 -2.12 0.29
C VAL A 59 -5.15 -2.32 1.77
N PHE A 60 -6.03 -3.00 2.52
CA PHE A 60 -5.76 -3.36 3.91
C PHE A 60 -4.51 -4.24 4.02
N LEU A 61 -4.40 -5.26 3.16
CA LEU A 61 -3.25 -6.17 3.12
C LEU A 61 -1.95 -5.43 2.77
N ALA A 62 -1.99 -4.44 1.87
CA ALA A 62 -0.82 -3.63 1.51
C ALA A 62 -0.26 -2.90 2.74
N HIS A 63 -1.13 -2.22 3.50
CA HIS A 63 -0.72 -1.45 4.67
C HIS A 63 -0.30 -2.36 5.84
N ALA A 64 -1.08 -3.40 6.12
CA ALA A 64 -0.79 -4.35 7.19
C ALA A 64 0.49 -5.13 6.89
N GLY A 65 0.63 -5.65 5.66
CA GLY A 65 1.80 -6.37 5.19
C GLY A 65 3.05 -5.50 5.14
N GLY A 66 2.93 -4.26 4.64
CA GLY A 66 4.02 -3.29 4.67
C GLY A 66 4.48 -2.94 6.08
N THR A 67 3.55 -2.70 7.01
CA THR A 67 3.85 -2.42 8.42
C THR A 67 4.51 -3.61 9.11
N PHE A 68 4.01 -4.83 8.86
CA PHE A 68 4.59 -6.06 9.37
C PHE A 68 6.02 -6.25 8.85
N ALA A 69 6.24 -6.11 7.54
CA ALA A 69 7.56 -6.24 6.93
C ALA A 69 8.53 -5.18 7.45
N ALA A 70 8.10 -3.92 7.57
CA ALA A 70 8.93 -2.85 8.13
C ALA A 70 9.36 -3.15 9.56
N SER A 71 8.40 -3.55 10.41
CA SER A 71 8.65 -3.84 11.82
C SER A 71 9.53 -5.07 11.99
N LEU A 72 9.33 -6.10 11.18
CA LEU A 72 10.15 -7.32 11.18
C LEU A 72 11.60 -7.00 10.79
N VAL A 73 11.80 -6.27 9.68
CA VAL A 73 13.15 -5.89 9.23
C VAL A 73 13.85 -5.00 10.26
N ALA A 74 13.14 -4.01 10.83
CA ALA A 74 13.69 -3.16 11.87
C ALA A 74 14.07 -3.94 13.14
N ALA A 75 13.31 -4.99 13.49
CA ALA A 75 13.58 -5.82 14.67
C ALA A 75 14.78 -6.76 14.51
N VAL A 76 15.14 -7.13 13.28
CA VAL A 76 16.25 -8.07 13.00
C VAL A 76 17.61 -7.36 12.89
N ILE A 77 17.64 -6.03 12.73
CA ILE A 77 18.85 -5.19 12.60
C ILE A 77 19.33 -4.69 13.98
#